data_AF-A0A9D7U518-F1
#
_entry.id   AF-A0A9D7U518-F1
#
_cell.length_a   1.000
_cell.length_b   1.000
_cell.length_c   1.000
_cell.angle_alpha   90.00
_cell.angle_beta   90.00
_cell.angle_gamma   90.00
#
_symmetry.space_group_name_H-M   'P 1'
#
loop_
_entity.id
_entity.type
_entity.pdbx_description
1 polymer ?
#
loop_
_entity_poly.entity_id
_entity_poly.type
_entity_poly.pdbx_seq_one_letter_code
_entity_poly.pdbx_strand_id
1 'polypeptide(L)'
;MKKLFFISIAFFAISCSKEQIESNLNSELEISKVETFKEITYKGFTAAIPESFPVEVGSFNANDLENISNQPNSKNLRGTQSNSFDDIIEKVRKRYPDILNFDPKDYKKYFPKLSINEIQKEQEMVLTFVESLMGYEIAVEYSKLSNKNLRVAFEPNSCEKWFYAGHLRLDRDGLETAANKSFEYAGYGYKDKSDANRHAVWNVYLGKYGAYRYSTVDRVKEVVKGLTDAHECNTSDDLDKAMDLHNNDVGIQYLGTIAERYHAGFLNYSTQVLTSDQDIYNYVNNLNTVTKTTVSEINAQNNTTLVKTL
;
A
#
# COMPACT_ATOMS: atom_id res chain seq x y z
N MET A 1 20.52 52.11 -37.86
CA MET A 1 19.13 51.64 -38.02
C MET A 1 18.74 50.83 -36.78
N LYS A 2 17.97 51.43 -35.85
CA LYS A 2 17.42 50.75 -34.67
C LYS A 2 15.98 50.36 -34.99
N LYS A 3 15.66 49.05 -34.99
CA LYS A 3 14.29 48.55 -35.14
C LYS A 3 13.63 48.52 -33.76
N LEU A 4 12.56 49.30 -33.57
CA LEU A 4 11.65 49.18 -32.43
C LEU A 4 10.73 47.98 -32.68
N PHE A 5 10.69 47.05 -31.72
CA PHE A 5 9.67 46.01 -31.63
C PHE A 5 8.55 46.51 -30.72
N PHE A 6 7.34 46.66 -31.26
CA PHE A 6 6.13 46.87 -30.48
C PHE A 6 5.57 45.50 -30.08
N ILE A 7 5.53 45.22 -28.77
CA ILE A 7 4.82 44.06 -28.20
C ILE A 7 3.39 44.52 -27.90
N SER A 8 2.41 43.98 -28.61
CA SER A 8 0.99 44.11 -28.25
C SER A 8 0.67 43.14 -27.13
N ILE A 9 0.33 43.67 -25.96
CA ILE A 9 -0.19 42.89 -24.84
C ILE A 9 -1.71 42.79 -25.04
N ALA A 10 -2.19 41.61 -25.40
CA ALA A 10 -3.61 41.31 -25.45
C ALA A 10 -4.12 41.06 -24.02
N PHE A 11 -4.95 41.96 -23.50
CA PHE A 11 -5.70 41.76 -22.27
C PHE A 11 -6.87 40.81 -22.53
N PHE A 12 -6.74 39.55 -22.12
CA PHE A 12 -7.88 38.64 -22.00
C PHE A 12 -8.64 38.97 -20.72
N ALA A 13 -9.80 39.62 -20.86
CA ALA A 13 -10.76 39.77 -19.78
C ALA A 13 -11.50 38.43 -19.59
N ILE A 14 -11.09 37.64 -18.59
CA ILE A 14 -11.81 36.45 -18.16
C ILE A 14 -13.01 36.94 -17.35
N SER A 15 -14.21 36.91 -17.95
CA SER A 15 -15.47 37.16 -17.24
C SER A 15 -15.78 35.94 -16.37
N CYS A 16 -15.19 35.88 -15.18
CA CYS A 16 -15.56 34.89 -14.18
C CYS A 16 -16.97 35.26 -13.67
N SER A 17 -17.95 34.37 -13.88
CA SER A 17 -19.34 34.63 -13.47
C SER A 17 -19.42 34.63 -11.94
N LYS A 18 -20.13 35.62 -11.40
CA LYS A 18 -20.28 35.85 -9.95
C LYS A 18 -20.91 34.65 -9.23
N GLU A 19 -21.75 33.89 -9.91
CA GLU A 19 -22.36 32.64 -9.40
C GLU A 19 -21.33 31.52 -9.18
N GLN A 20 -20.29 31.43 -10.01
CA GLN A 20 -19.26 30.41 -9.87
C GLN A 20 -18.34 30.71 -8.67
N ILE A 21 -18.11 32.00 -8.40
CA ILE A 21 -17.37 32.49 -7.23
C ILE A 21 -18.18 32.25 -5.95
N GLU A 22 -19.48 32.52 -5.93
CA GLU A 22 -20.34 32.29 -4.75
C GLU A 22 -20.56 30.80 -4.45
N SER A 23 -20.57 29.93 -5.46
CA SER A 23 -20.62 28.46 -5.24
C SER A 23 -19.31 27.92 -4.63
N ASN A 24 -18.16 28.49 -5.01
CA ASN A 24 -16.85 28.13 -4.45
C ASN A 24 -16.64 28.73 -3.05
N LEU A 25 -17.17 29.93 -2.78
CA LEU A 25 -17.11 30.53 -1.45
C LEU A 25 -18.00 29.80 -0.45
N ASN A 26 -19.17 29.31 -0.86
CA ASN A 26 -20.05 28.54 0.03
C ASN A 26 -19.55 27.11 0.31
N SER A 27 -18.68 26.54 -0.53
CA SER A 27 -17.96 25.29 -0.21
C SER A 27 -16.74 25.52 0.67
N GLU A 28 -16.08 26.69 0.60
CA GLU A 28 -15.01 27.10 1.51
C GLU A 28 -15.51 27.61 2.88
N LEU A 29 -16.77 28.08 2.95
CA LEU A 29 -17.44 28.56 4.16
C LEU A 29 -18.24 27.48 4.91
N GLU A 30 -18.09 26.20 4.56
CA GLU A 30 -18.21 25.14 5.57
C GLU A 30 -17.09 25.39 6.58
N ILE A 31 -17.41 26.26 7.55
CA ILE A 31 -16.63 26.64 8.72
C ILE A 31 -15.80 25.43 9.10
N SER A 32 -14.48 25.55 8.90
CA SER A 32 -13.46 24.66 9.43
C SER A 32 -13.84 24.36 10.87
N LYS A 33 -14.60 23.27 11.05
CA LYS A 33 -14.92 22.77 12.37
C LYS A 33 -13.57 22.38 12.88
N VAL A 34 -13.07 23.17 13.83
CA VAL A 34 -11.80 22.91 14.49
C VAL A 34 -11.86 21.45 14.92
N GLU A 35 -11.10 20.61 14.23
CA GLU A 35 -11.10 19.19 14.48
C GLU A 35 -10.51 19.00 15.86
N THR A 36 -11.33 18.51 16.79
CA THR A 36 -10.90 18.23 18.16
C THR A 36 -10.25 16.85 18.21
N PHE A 37 -9.14 16.75 18.95
CA PHE A 37 -8.38 15.51 19.08
C PHE A 37 -8.38 15.05 20.53
N LYS A 38 -8.45 13.73 20.73
CA LYS A 38 -8.26 13.07 22.02
C LYS A 38 -6.97 12.26 22.02
N GLU A 39 -6.29 12.24 23.17
CA GLU A 39 -5.06 11.48 23.36
C GLU A 39 -5.36 9.99 23.59
N ILE A 40 -4.55 9.12 22.97
CA ILE A 40 -4.54 7.68 23.18
C ILE A 40 -3.11 7.16 23.33
N THR A 41 -2.94 5.95 23.87
CA THR A 41 -1.65 5.26 23.85
C THR A 41 -1.58 4.34 22.64
N TYR A 42 -0.58 4.55 21.78
CA TYR A 42 -0.32 3.71 20.61
C TYR A 42 1.15 3.27 20.61
N LYS A 43 1.39 1.96 20.67
CA LYS A 43 2.73 1.34 20.73
C LYS A 43 3.68 2.00 21.74
N GLY A 44 3.16 2.40 22.90
CA GLY A 44 3.93 3.05 23.98
C GLY A 44 4.08 4.57 23.87
N PHE A 45 3.61 5.19 22.78
CA PHE A 45 3.64 6.64 22.56
C PHE A 45 2.27 7.27 22.82
N THR A 46 2.25 8.55 23.19
CA THR A 46 1.01 9.34 23.16
C THR A 46 0.73 9.75 21.71
N ALA A 47 -0.35 9.22 21.16
CA ALA A 47 -0.90 9.63 19.88
C ALA A 47 -2.20 10.42 20.08
N ALA A 48 -2.65 11.09 19.04
CA ALA A 48 -3.87 11.88 19.02
C ALA A 48 -4.74 11.45 17.83
N ILE A 49 -6.02 11.18 18.10
CA ILE A 49 -7.03 10.84 17.09
C ILE A 49 -8.17 11.85 17.13
N PRO A 50 -8.91 12.05 16.02
CA PRO A 50 -10.12 12.86 16.05
C PRO A 50 -11.09 12.35 17.12
N GLU A 51 -11.77 13.25 17.85
CA GLU A 51 -12.67 12.87 18.94
C GLU A 51 -13.78 11.91 18.51
N SER A 52 -14.23 12.04 17.26
CA SER A 52 -15.25 11.21 16.61
C SER A 52 -14.80 9.78 16.30
N PHE A 53 -13.50 9.48 16.38
CA PHE A 53 -12.96 8.16 16.05
C PHE A 53 -13.01 7.23 17.27
N PRO A 54 -13.26 5.92 17.10
CA PRO A 54 -13.13 4.94 18.17
C PRO A 54 -11.67 4.85 18.64
N VAL A 55 -11.44 4.58 19.93
CA VAL A 55 -10.07 4.51 20.48
C VAL A 55 -9.30 3.29 19.96
N GLU A 56 -10.04 2.27 19.51
CA GLU A 56 -9.56 1.01 18.96
C GLU A 56 -9.04 1.15 17.53
N VAL A 57 -9.18 2.32 16.89
CA VAL A 57 -8.84 2.52 15.47
C VAL A 57 -7.41 2.13 15.12
N GLY A 58 -6.44 2.35 16.02
CA GLY A 58 -5.05 1.94 15.82
C GLY A 58 -4.81 0.43 15.90
N SER A 59 -5.84 -0.37 16.19
CA SER A 59 -5.77 -1.83 16.26
C SER A 59 -6.66 -2.54 15.24
N PHE A 60 -7.40 -1.79 14.41
CA PHE A 60 -8.27 -2.37 13.40
C PHE A 60 -7.47 -3.09 12.32
N ASN A 61 -7.92 -4.28 11.96
CA ASN A 61 -7.45 -5.05 10.82
C ASN A 61 -8.48 -5.00 9.67
N ALA A 62 -8.18 -5.70 8.56
CA ALA A 62 -9.06 -5.73 7.38
C ALA A 62 -10.50 -6.19 7.70
N ASN A 63 -10.68 -7.19 8.57
CA ASN A 63 -12.00 -7.69 8.94
C ASN A 63 -12.78 -6.64 9.77
N ASP A 64 -12.10 -5.89 10.63
CA ASP A 64 -12.73 -4.81 11.39
C ASP A 64 -13.27 -3.71 10.45
N LEU A 65 -12.46 -3.33 9.46
CA LEU A 65 -12.85 -2.35 8.43
C LEU A 65 -14.03 -2.85 7.60
N GLU A 66 -14.00 -4.12 7.18
CA GLU A 66 -15.11 -4.74 6.47
C GLU A 66 -16.39 -4.72 7.30
N ASN A 67 -16.31 -5.12 8.58
CA ASN A 67 -17.44 -5.13 9.50
C ASN A 67 -18.04 -3.74 9.66
N ILE A 68 -17.21 -2.70 9.85
CA ILE A 68 -17.66 -1.30 9.92
C ILE A 68 -18.38 -0.89 8.64
N SER A 69 -17.82 -1.23 7.48
CA SER A 69 -18.41 -0.92 6.18
C SER A 69 -19.79 -1.55 5.97
N ASN A 70 -20.03 -2.69 6.63
CA ASN A 70 -21.27 -3.44 6.53
C ASN A 70 -22.37 -2.94 7.48
N GLN A 71 -22.04 -2.06 8.43
CA GLN A 71 -23.02 -1.49 9.35
C GLN A 71 -23.95 -0.51 8.60
N PRO A 72 -25.28 -0.71 8.66
CA PRO A 72 -26.23 0.12 7.94
C PRO A 72 -26.34 1.51 8.60
N ASN A 73 -25.68 2.52 8.03
CA ASN A 73 -25.88 3.93 8.39
C ASN A 73 -26.55 4.73 7.25
N SER A 74 -27.47 4.10 6.51
CA SER A 74 -28.17 4.75 5.42
C SER A 74 -29.41 5.52 5.90
N LYS A 75 -29.22 6.75 6.38
CA LYS A 75 -30.28 7.77 6.29
C LYS A 75 -29.89 8.77 5.20
N ASN A 76 -30.55 8.66 4.05
CA ASN A 76 -30.65 9.67 3.00
C ASN A 76 -29.38 10.08 2.24
N LEU A 77 -28.76 9.16 1.50
CA LEU A 77 -27.78 9.53 0.47
C LEU A 77 -28.27 9.11 -0.91
N ARG A 78 -28.74 10.12 -1.67
CA ARG A 78 -29.08 9.98 -3.10
C ARG A 78 -27.79 9.75 -3.88
N GLY A 79 -27.80 8.71 -4.71
CA GLY A 79 -26.63 8.26 -5.46
C GLY A 79 -26.09 9.33 -6.41
N THR A 80 -24.85 9.73 -6.19
CA THR A 80 -24.02 10.35 -7.22
C THR A 80 -23.36 9.23 -8.04
N GLN A 81 -23.37 9.38 -9.37
CA GLN A 81 -23.16 8.31 -10.35
C GLN A 81 -21.70 7.89 -10.62
N SER A 82 -20.71 8.22 -9.78
CA SER A 82 -19.31 7.88 -10.13
C SER A 82 -18.35 7.75 -8.94
N ASN A 83 -18.71 7.01 -7.90
CA ASN A 83 -17.73 6.72 -6.86
C ASN A 83 -17.28 5.27 -7.03
N SER A 84 -16.07 5.03 -7.52
CA SER A 84 -15.38 3.76 -7.35
C SER A 84 -14.82 3.66 -5.92
N PHE A 85 -14.43 2.46 -5.48
CA PHE A 85 -13.70 2.32 -4.20
C PHE A 85 -12.42 3.17 -4.19
N ASP A 86 -11.77 3.30 -5.35
CA ASP A 86 -10.55 4.08 -5.52
C ASP A 86 -10.81 5.58 -5.34
N ASP A 87 -11.98 6.08 -5.78
CA ASP A 87 -12.37 7.47 -5.55
C ASP A 87 -12.57 7.77 -4.06
N ILE A 88 -13.08 6.80 -3.29
CA ILE A 88 -13.18 6.91 -1.83
C ILE A 88 -11.79 6.99 -1.21
N ILE A 89 -10.89 6.10 -1.63
CA ILE A 89 -9.50 6.08 -1.16
C ILE A 89 -8.83 7.42 -1.46
N GLU A 90 -8.87 7.90 -2.70
CA GLU A 90 -8.23 9.16 -3.09
C GLU A 90 -8.86 10.37 -2.39
N LYS A 91 -10.18 10.37 -2.18
CA LYS A 91 -10.87 11.39 -1.38
C LYS A 91 -10.39 11.38 0.07
N VAL A 92 -10.22 10.21 0.68
CA VAL A 92 -9.70 10.08 2.05
C VAL A 92 -8.23 10.52 2.09
N ARG A 93 -7.38 10.04 1.19
CA ARG A 93 -5.94 10.38 1.12
C ARG A 93 -5.67 11.88 1.11
N LYS A 94 -6.45 12.65 0.36
CA LYS A 94 -6.32 14.12 0.28
C LYS A 94 -6.59 14.86 1.59
N ARG A 95 -7.16 14.21 2.62
CA ARG A 95 -7.44 14.82 3.94
C ARG A 95 -6.34 14.56 4.97
N TYR A 96 -5.38 13.70 4.66
CA TYR A 96 -4.27 13.35 5.53
C TYR A 96 -2.95 13.89 4.96
N PRO A 97 -1.88 13.98 5.78
CA PRO A 97 -0.54 14.21 5.27
C PRO A 97 -0.18 13.26 4.14
N ASP A 98 0.68 13.73 3.24
CA ASP A 98 1.14 12.89 2.13
C ASP A 98 2.02 11.75 2.68
N ILE A 99 1.44 10.55 2.74
CA ILE A 99 2.14 9.32 3.17
C ILE A 99 3.20 8.86 2.17
N LEU A 100 3.18 9.38 0.94
CA LEU A 100 4.19 9.08 -0.08
C LEU A 100 5.38 10.05 -0.01
N ASN A 101 5.14 11.29 0.44
CA ASN A 101 6.14 12.33 0.61
C ASN A 101 6.18 12.79 2.08
N PHE A 102 6.71 11.91 2.94
CA PHE A 102 6.71 12.11 4.39
C PHE A 102 7.49 13.37 4.83
N ASP A 103 6.77 14.40 5.29
CA ASP A 103 7.33 15.50 6.09
C ASP A 103 6.91 15.34 7.57
N PRO A 104 7.85 15.07 8.50
CA PRO A 104 7.55 14.90 9.92
C PRO A 104 6.69 16.01 10.55
N LYS A 105 6.74 17.24 10.02
CA LYS A 105 5.95 18.37 10.54
C LYS A 105 4.46 18.14 10.40
N ASP A 106 4.02 17.52 9.30
CA ASP A 106 2.61 17.28 9.01
C ASP A 106 1.98 16.27 9.97
N TYR A 107 2.82 15.42 10.58
CA TYR A 107 2.40 14.38 11.52
C TYR A 107 2.40 14.84 12.98
N LYS A 108 2.86 16.07 13.26
CA LYS A 108 2.94 16.61 14.62
C LYS A 108 1.57 16.68 15.32
N LYS A 109 0.49 16.86 14.56
CA LYS A 109 -0.88 16.85 15.11
C LYS A 109 -1.32 15.48 15.63
N TYR A 110 -0.80 14.39 15.05
CA TYR A 110 -1.10 13.02 15.48
C TYR A 110 -0.17 12.54 16.60
N PHE A 111 1.03 13.12 16.73
CA PHE A 111 1.99 12.79 17.78
C PHE A 111 2.50 14.07 18.48
N PRO A 112 1.64 14.78 19.24
CA PRO A 112 1.94 16.10 19.76
C PRO A 112 3.13 16.11 20.73
N LYS A 113 3.39 15.00 21.41
CA LYS A 113 4.49 14.89 22.39
C LYS A 113 5.84 14.49 21.78
N LEU A 114 5.88 13.99 20.54
CA LEU A 114 7.14 13.63 19.87
C LEU A 114 7.76 14.84 19.17
N SER A 115 9.06 15.07 19.33
CA SER A 115 9.81 16.03 18.52
C SER A 115 9.82 15.64 17.04
N ILE A 116 10.12 16.58 16.15
CA ILE A 116 10.26 16.32 14.70
C ILE A 116 11.28 15.22 14.42
N ASN A 117 12.39 15.20 15.16
CA ASN A 117 13.42 14.16 15.04
C ASN A 117 12.92 12.78 15.52
N GLU A 118 12.09 12.74 16.57
CA GLU A 118 11.47 11.49 17.02
C GLU A 118 10.42 10.99 16.03
N ILE A 119 9.61 11.88 15.44
CA ILE A 119 8.66 11.52 14.37
C ILE A 119 9.41 10.95 13.17
N GLN A 120 10.55 11.54 12.79
CA GLN A 120 11.39 11.03 11.71
C GLN A 120 11.99 9.66 12.06
N LYS A 121 12.47 9.49 13.29
CA LYS A 121 13.06 8.22 13.76
C LYS A 121 12.03 7.10 13.83
N GLU A 122 10.81 7.43 14.25
CA GLU A 122 9.70 6.49 14.43
C GLU A 122 8.73 6.52 13.23
N GLN A 123 9.22 6.89 12.03
CA GLN A 123 8.41 7.12 10.83
C GLN A 123 7.47 5.94 10.49
N GLU A 124 7.94 4.70 10.58
CA GLU A 124 7.11 3.53 10.26
C GLU A 124 5.90 3.39 11.21
N MET A 125 6.11 3.65 12.50
CA MET A 125 5.06 3.62 13.51
C MET A 125 4.04 4.74 13.25
N VAL A 126 4.53 5.94 12.95
CA VAL A 126 3.70 7.12 12.62
C VAL A 126 2.87 6.89 11.36
N LEU A 127 3.48 6.38 10.29
CA LEU A 127 2.79 6.10 9.03
C LEU A 127 1.73 5.01 9.21
N THR A 128 2.06 3.91 9.91
CA THR A 128 1.09 2.82 10.20
C THR A 128 -0.10 3.35 11.01
N PHE A 129 0.15 4.25 11.96
CA PHE A 129 -0.92 4.87 12.74
C PHE A 129 -1.86 5.68 11.86
N VAL A 130 -1.32 6.54 10.99
CA VAL A 130 -2.11 7.37 10.08
C VAL A 130 -2.85 6.52 9.05
N GLU A 131 -2.23 5.48 8.49
CA GLU A 131 -2.90 4.50 7.63
C GLU A 131 -4.13 3.88 8.31
N SER A 132 -4.04 3.58 9.61
CA SER A 132 -5.17 3.00 10.38
C SER A 132 -6.34 3.99 10.49
N LEU A 133 -6.06 5.29 10.70
CA LEU A 133 -7.08 6.34 10.70
C LEU A 133 -7.77 6.46 9.33
N MET A 134 -6.97 6.45 8.27
CA MET A 134 -7.48 6.50 6.89
C MET A 134 -8.33 5.28 6.56
N GLY A 135 -7.91 4.08 6.94
CA GLY A 135 -8.64 2.83 6.72
C GLY A 135 -10.02 2.85 7.39
N TYR A 136 -10.10 3.33 8.64
CA TYR A 136 -11.37 3.53 9.32
C TYR A 136 -12.28 4.49 8.56
N GLU A 137 -11.74 5.61 8.10
CA GLU A 137 -12.53 6.60 7.39
C GLU A 137 -12.99 6.11 6.00
N ILE A 138 -12.18 5.32 5.31
CA ILE A 138 -12.59 4.61 4.09
C ILE A 138 -13.78 3.69 4.40
N ALA A 139 -13.72 2.90 5.47
CA ALA A 139 -14.81 2.02 5.87
C ALA A 139 -16.10 2.79 6.17
N VAL A 140 -16.00 3.92 6.86
CA VAL A 140 -17.13 4.81 7.15
C VAL A 140 -17.70 5.43 5.88
N GLU A 141 -16.87 5.98 4.98
CA GLU A 141 -17.32 6.54 3.71
C GLU A 141 -17.96 5.48 2.81
N TYR A 142 -17.41 4.25 2.81
CA TYR A 142 -17.99 3.12 2.11
C TYR A 142 -19.38 2.75 2.65
N SER A 143 -19.55 2.70 3.98
CA SER A 143 -20.83 2.36 4.64
C SER A 143 -21.98 3.31 4.28
N LYS A 144 -21.65 4.56 3.89
CA LYS A 144 -22.60 5.60 3.50
C LYS A 144 -23.19 5.36 2.11
N LEU A 145 -22.56 4.54 1.27
CA LEU A 145 -22.98 4.35 -0.11
C LEU A 145 -24.12 3.32 -0.18
N SER A 146 -25.24 3.75 -0.77
CA SER A 146 -26.49 2.98 -0.83
C SER A 146 -26.44 1.77 -1.78
N ASN A 147 -25.37 1.62 -2.56
CA ASN A 147 -25.17 0.53 -3.49
C ASN A 147 -23.81 -0.14 -3.19
N LYS A 148 -23.82 -1.27 -2.49
CA LYS A 148 -22.61 -2.06 -2.16
C LYS A 148 -21.88 -2.61 -3.41
N ASN A 149 -22.46 -2.43 -4.60
CA ASN A 149 -21.91 -2.84 -5.90
C ASN A 149 -20.96 -1.78 -6.50
N LEU A 150 -20.09 -1.20 -5.68
CA LEU A 150 -19.07 -0.28 -6.16
C LEU A 150 -18.11 -1.05 -7.08
N ARG A 151 -17.95 -0.55 -8.31
CA ARG A 151 -16.93 -1.07 -9.22
C ARG A 151 -15.57 -0.67 -8.67
N VAL A 152 -14.68 -1.65 -8.61
CA VAL A 152 -13.26 -1.43 -8.38
C VAL A 152 -12.60 -1.72 -9.74
N ALA A 153 -11.67 -0.88 -10.17
CA ALA A 153 -11.01 -1.09 -11.47
C ALA A 153 -10.03 -2.28 -11.45
N PHE A 154 -9.59 -2.68 -10.25
CA PHE A 154 -9.05 -4.00 -9.93
C PHE A 154 -10.25 -4.86 -9.50
N GLU A 155 -10.33 -6.17 -9.79
CA GLU A 155 -11.36 -7.06 -9.21
C GLU A 155 -10.80 -7.81 -7.99
N PRO A 156 -10.35 -7.14 -6.90
CA PRO A 156 -9.90 -7.85 -5.71
C PRO A 156 -11.07 -8.59 -5.11
N ASN A 157 -10.76 -9.72 -4.50
CA ASN A 157 -11.71 -10.31 -3.57
C ASN A 157 -11.99 -9.34 -2.39
N SER A 158 -13.01 -9.61 -1.58
CA SER A 158 -13.36 -8.72 -0.46
C SER A 158 -12.21 -8.51 0.52
N CYS A 159 -11.39 -9.53 0.77
CA CYS A 159 -10.28 -9.47 1.71
C CYS A 159 -9.14 -8.61 1.19
N GLU A 160 -8.73 -8.77 -0.08
CA GLU A 160 -7.69 -7.93 -0.71
C GLU A 160 -8.09 -6.46 -0.69
N LYS A 161 -9.37 -6.17 -0.96
CA LYS A 161 -9.92 -4.81 -0.92
C LYS A 161 -9.74 -4.17 0.45
N TRP A 162 -10.11 -4.87 1.50
CA TRP A 162 -10.00 -4.36 2.88
C TRP A 162 -8.57 -4.38 3.40
N PHE A 163 -7.75 -5.33 2.93
CA PHE A 163 -6.32 -5.31 3.18
C PHE A 163 -5.68 -4.05 2.59
N TYR A 164 -6.00 -3.71 1.34
CA TYR A 164 -5.53 -2.50 0.68
C TYR A 164 -5.99 -1.23 1.40
N ALA A 165 -7.25 -1.16 1.83
CA ALA A 165 -7.75 -0.02 2.62
C ALA A 165 -6.99 0.20 3.94
N GLY A 166 -6.42 -0.86 4.53
CA GLY A 166 -5.55 -0.77 5.71
C GLY A 166 -4.06 -0.51 5.40
N HIS A 167 -3.65 -0.53 4.14
CA HIS A 167 -2.26 -0.49 3.69
C HIS A 167 -2.07 0.47 2.51
N LEU A 168 -2.44 1.74 2.71
CA LEU A 168 -2.52 2.74 1.65
C LEU A 168 -1.18 3.18 1.06
N ARG A 169 -0.05 2.78 1.66
CA ARG A 169 1.27 2.90 1.02
C ARG A 169 1.50 1.90 -0.10
N LEU A 170 0.71 0.82 -0.21
CA LEU A 170 0.78 -0.09 -1.35
C LEU A 170 0.57 0.68 -2.66
N ASP A 171 1.50 0.48 -3.59
CA ASP A 171 1.45 1.06 -4.92
C ASP A 171 0.52 0.25 -5.80
N ARG A 172 -0.65 0.82 -6.11
CA ARG A 172 -1.68 0.15 -6.92
C ARG A 172 -1.14 -0.30 -8.28
N ASP A 173 -0.52 0.62 -9.02
CA ASP A 173 0.05 0.32 -10.34
C ASP A 173 1.20 -0.69 -10.21
N GLY A 174 1.88 -0.67 -9.07
CA GLY A 174 2.88 -1.65 -8.67
C GLY A 174 2.31 -3.05 -8.43
N LEU A 175 1.10 -3.19 -7.87
CA LEU A 175 0.41 -4.47 -7.70
C LEU A 175 0.09 -5.10 -9.06
N GLU A 176 -0.46 -4.31 -9.97
CA GLU A 176 -0.77 -4.77 -11.34
C GLU A 176 0.50 -5.15 -12.09
N THR A 177 1.54 -4.32 -11.99
CA THR A 177 2.86 -4.61 -12.56
C THR A 177 3.43 -5.92 -12.03
N ALA A 178 3.33 -6.15 -10.71
CA ALA A 178 3.81 -7.38 -10.09
C ALA A 178 3.06 -8.62 -10.58
N ALA A 179 1.73 -8.53 -10.72
CA ALA A 179 0.91 -9.61 -11.26
C ALA A 179 1.32 -9.91 -12.72
N ASN A 180 1.39 -8.89 -13.58
CA ASN A 180 1.79 -9.05 -14.98
C ASN A 180 3.18 -9.67 -15.13
N LYS A 181 4.15 -9.23 -14.32
CA LYS A 181 5.51 -9.80 -14.29
C LYS A 181 5.51 -11.26 -13.85
N SER A 182 4.68 -11.63 -12.88
CA SER A 182 4.58 -13.02 -12.45
C SER A 182 4.11 -13.94 -13.60
N PHE A 183 3.13 -13.50 -14.39
CA PHE A 183 2.68 -14.25 -15.58
C PHE A 183 3.73 -14.30 -16.69
N GLU A 184 4.41 -13.19 -16.96
CA GLU A 184 5.51 -13.10 -17.95
C GLU A 184 6.61 -14.14 -17.66
N TYR A 185 6.99 -14.28 -16.39
CA TYR A 185 8.14 -15.09 -15.99
C TYR A 185 7.81 -16.52 -15.56
N ALA A 186 6.63 -16.76 -14.98
CA ALA A 186 6.26 -18.08 -14.47
C ALA A 186 5.28 -18.84 -15.37
N GLY A 187 4.63 -18.17 -16.32
CA GLY A 187 3.63 -18.74 -17.22
C GLY A 187 2.19 -18.71 -16.68
N TYR A 188 1.27 -19.29 -17.46
CA TYR A 188 -0.18 -19.27 -17.24
C TYR A 188 -0.76 -20.62 -16.78
N GLY A 189 0.08 -21.56 -16.32
CA GLY A 189 -0.41 -22.85 -15.81
C GLY A 189 -1.25 -22.69 -14.54
N TYR A 190 -2.20 -23.60 -14.34
CA TYR A 190 -3.09 -23.65 -13.18
C TYR A 190 -3.00 -25.02 -12.53
N LYS A 191 -2.87 -25.06 -11.19
CA LYS A 191 -2.67 -26.28 -10.40
C LYS A 191 -1.49 -27.13 -10.89
N ASP A 192 -0.45 -26.47 -11.36
CA ASP A 192 0.76 -27.11 -11.86
C ASP A 192 2.01 -26.41 -11.30
N LYS A 193 3.18 -26.79 -11.83
CA LYS A 193 4.43 -26.17 -11.42
C LYS A 193 4.52 -24.68 -11.81
N SER A 194 3.88 -24.29 -12.92
CA SER A 194 3.84 -22.88 -13.35
C SER A 194 3.05 -22.04 -12.36
N ASP A 195 1.96 -22.59 -11.83
CA ASP A 195 1.16 -22.00 -10.75
C ASP A 195 1.98 -21.73 -9.48
N ALA A 196 2.61 -22.77 -8.93
CA ALA A 196 3.46 -22.64 -7.74
C ALA A 196 4.61 -21.64 -7.95
N ASN A 197 5.26 -21.68 -9.12
CA ASN A 197 6.30 -20.71 -9.47
C ASN A 197 5.76 -19.28 -9.55
N ARG A 198 4.52 -19.10 -10.05
CA ARG A 198 3.90 -17.78 -10.18
C ARG A 198 3.66 -17.15 -8.82
N HIS A 199 3.15 -17.90 -7.84
CA HIS A 199 3.03 -17.42 -6.46
C HIS A 199 4.39 -16.94 -5.91
N ALA A 200 5.44 -17.76 -6.04
CA ALA A 200 6.76 -17.39 -5.55
C ALA A 200 7.32 -16.12 -6.23
N VAL A 201 7.21 -16.03 -7.57
CA VAL A 201 7.67 -14.87 -8.35
C VAL A 201 6.83 -13.63 -8.05
N TRP A 202 5.52 -13.78 -7.88
CA TRP A 202 4.60 -12.69 -7.58
C TRP A 202 4.94 -12.02 -6.25
N ASN A 203 5.19 -12.78 -5.18
CA ASN A 203 5.59 -12.24 -3.88
C ASN A 203 6.87 -11.38 -3.98
N VAL A 204 7.85 -11.80 -4.77
CA VAL A 204 9.07 -11.01 -4.99
C VAL A 204 8.76 -9.69 -5.69
N TYR A 205 7.96 -9.73 -6.76
CA TYR A 205 7.61 -8.51 -7.49
C TYR A 205 6.64 -7.60 -6.72
N LEU A 206 5.79 -8.15 -5.86
CA LEU A 206 4.99 -7.38 -4.93
C LEU A 206 5.89 -6.58 -3.99
N GLY A 207 6.96 -7.18 -3.47
CA GLY A 207 7.96 -6.45 -2.68
C GLY A 207 8.63 -5.32 -3.46
N LYS A 208 9.02 -5.60 -4.71
CA LYS A 208 9.74 -4.63 -5.57
C LYS A 208 8.86 -3.47 -6.04
N TYR A 209 7.62 -3.74 -6.46
CA TYR A 209 6.76 -2.78 -7.14
C TYR A 209 5.58 -2.34 -6.30
N GLY A 210 4.97 -3.23 -5.52
CA GLY A 210 3.80 -2.93 -4.71
C GLY A 210 4.13 -2.35 -3.33
N ALA A 211 5.14 -2.90 -2.65
CA ALA A 211 5.42 -2.63 -1.24
C ALA A 211 6.75 -1.90 -0.99
N TYR A 212 7.41 -1.34 -2.02
CA TYR A 212 8.71 -0.65 -1.86
C TYR A 212 8.68 0.58 -0.93
N ARG A 213 7.48 1.12 -0.66
CA ARG A 213 7.27 2.31 0.19
C ARG A 213 7.30 2.00 1.69
N TYR A 214 7.41 0.73 2.07
CA TYR A 214 7.62 0.34 3.46
C TYR A 214 9.11 0.44 3.82
N SER A 215 9.37 0.90 5.05
CA SER A 215 10.70 1.36 5.46
C SER A 215 11.70 0.24 5.79
N THR A 216 11.23 -0.99 6.02
CA THR A 216 12.07 -2.14 6.37
C THR A 216 11.69 -3.38 5.59
N VAL A 217 12.67 -4.26 5.33
CA VAL A 217 12.44 -5.53 4.63
C VAL A 217 11.41 -6.39 5.37
N ASP A 218 11.45 -6.43 6.70
CA ASP A 218 10.48 -7.19 7.49
C ASP A 218 9.06 -6.66 7.31
N ARG A 219 8.89 -5.33 7.25
CA ARG A 219 7.57 -4.74 7.02
C ARG A 219 7.08 -5.01 5.60
N VAL A 220 7.97 -4.94 4.60
CA VAL A 220 7.62 -5.33 3.22
C VAL A 220 7.13 -6.78 3.20
N LYS A 221 7.87 -7.71 3.81
CA LYS A 221 7.50 -9.13 3.88
C LYS A 221 6.15 -9.32 4.58
N GLU A 222 5.93 -8.64 5.70
CA GLU A 222 4.66 -8.70 6.43
C GLU A 222 3.48 -8.24 5.55
N VAL A 223 3.64 -7.11 4.86
CA VAL A 223 2.58 -6.55 4.01
C VAL A 223 2.34 -7.41 2.77
N VAL A 224 3.40 -7.87 2.11
CA VAL A 224 3.27 -8.78 0.95
C VAL A 224 2.58 -10.07 1.38
N LYS A 225 2.98 -10.66 2.51
CA LYS A 225 2.34 -11.87 3.05
C LYS A 225 0.87 -11.61 3.36
N GLY A 226 0.55 -10.50 4.04
CA GLY A 226 -0.83 -10.17 4.37
C GLY A 226 -1.70 -9.98 3.12
N LEU A 227 -1.15 -9.39 2.05
CA LEU A 227 -1.84 -9.23 0.77
C LEU A 227 -2.07 -10.58 0.08
N THR A 228 -1.05 -11.45 0.02
CA THR A 228 -1.18 -12.76 -0.64
C THR A 228 -2.04 -13.72 0.18
N ASP A 229 -1.99 -13.69 1.51
CA ASP A 229 -2.93 -14.41 2.37
C ASP A 229 -4.38 -13.92 2.14
N ALA A 230 -4.57 -12.60 1.96
CA ALA A 230 -5.88 -12.04 1.64
C ALA A 230 -6.37 -12.46 0.25
N HIS A 231 -5.46 -12.62 -0.72
CA HIS A 231 -5.77 -13.18 -2.05
C HIS A 231 -6.38 -14.59 -1.94
N GLU A 232 -5.86 -15.42 -1.01
CA GLU A 232 -6.34 -16.79 -0.80
C GLU A 232 -7.58 -16.91 0.12
N CYS A 233 -8.16 -15.79 0.58
CA CYS A 233 -9.16 -15.86 1.64
C CYS A 233 -10.46 -16.58 1.22
N ASN A 234 -10.83 -16.47 -0.06
CA ASN A 234 -12.06 -17.03 -0.64
C ASN A 234 -11.84 -18.36 -1.37
N THR A 235 -10.64 -18.95 -1.30
CA THR A 235 -10.35 -20.27 -1.86
C THR A 235 -11.14 -21.32 -1.09
N SER A 236 -12.05 -22.02 -1.78
CA SER A 236 -13.00 -22.96 -1.17
C SER A 236 -12.42 -24.34 -0.87
N ASP A 237 -11.36 -24.73 -1.57
CA ASP A 237 -10.68 -26.00 -1.37
C ASP A 237 -9.51 -25.81 -0.40
N ASP A 238 -9.56 -26.51 0.73
CA ASP A 238 -8.57 -26.36 1.81
C ASP A 238 -7.16 -26.80 1.37
N LEU A 239 -7.05 -27.77 0.45
CA LEU A 239 -5.77 -28.27 -0.03
C LEU A 239 -5.13 -27.29 -1.02
N ASP A 240 -5.91 -26.78 -1.97
CA ASP A 240 -5.47 -25.71 -2.89
C ASP A 240 -5.00 -24.50 -2.07
N LYS A 241 -5.82 -24.04 -1.11
CA LYS A 241 -5.47 -22.91 -0.24
C LYS A 241 -4.17 -23.16 0.53
N ALA A 242 -4.00 -24.33 1.12
CA ALA A 242 -2.77 -24.66 1.86
C ALA A 242 -1.54 -24.68 0.95
N MET A 243 -1.69 -25.15 -0.30
CA MET A 243 -0.63 -25.15 -1.30
C MET A 243 -0.26 -23.72 -1.72
N ASP A 244 -1.24 -22.85 -1.98
CA ASP A 244 -0.99 -21.46 -2.39
C ASP A 244 -0.35 -20.65 -1.26
N LEU A 245 -0.82 -20.83 -0.02
CA LEU A 245 -0.18 -20.25 1.17
C LEU A 245 1.27 -20.72 1.34
N HIS A 246 1.55 -22.01 1.12
CA HIS A 246 2.92 -22.54 1.16
C HIS A 246 3.81 -21.91 0.06
N ASN A 247 3.30 -21.82 -1.17
CA ASN A 247 4.03 -21.22 -2.28
C ASN A 247 4.28 -19.72 -2.06
N ASN A 248 3.31 -19.02 -1.45
CA ASN A 248 3.45 -17.63 -1.02
C ASN A 248 4.57 -17.49 0.01
N ASP A 249 4.59 -18.33 1.05
CA ASP A 249 5.65 -18.33 2.07
C ASP A 249 7.05 -18.56 1.48
N VAL A 250 7.20 -19.46 0.49
CA VAL A 250 8.46 -19.64 -0.24
C VAL A 250 8.86 -18.35 -0.98
N GLY A 251 7.91 -17.70 -1.67
CA GLY A 251 8.12 -16.41 -2.31
C GLY A 251 8.55 -15.30 -1.36
N ILE A 252 7.97 -15.25 -0.15
CA ILE A 252 8.34 -14.31 0.91
C ILE A 252 9.77 -14.53 1.40
N GLN A 253 10.21 -15.79 1.50
CA GLN A 253 11.60 -16.09 1.83
C GLN A 253 12.55 -15.59 0.74
N TYR A 254 12.20 -15.80 -0.53
CA TYR A 254 13.00 -15.32 -1.66
C TYR A 254 13.07 -13.80 -1.70
N LEU A 255 11.95 -13.12 -1.45
CA LEU A 255 11.88 -11.68 -1.31
C LEU A 255 12.86 -11.19 -0.24
N GLY A 256 12.87 -11.83 0.94
CA GLY A 256 13.82 -11.50 2.01
C GLY A 256 15.27 -11.61 1.55
N THR A 257 15.66 -12.74 0.95
CA THR A 257 17.05 -12.93 0.48
C THR A 257 17.43 -11.95 -0.64
N ILE A 258 16.53 -11.65 -1.57
CA ILE A 258 16.76 -10.68 -2.65
C ILE A 258 16.91 -9.27 -2.06
N ALA A 259 16.02 -8.89 -1.16
CA ALA A 259 16.07 -7.57 -0.52
C ALA A 259 17.35 -7.38 0.29
N GLU A 260 17.80 -8.40 1.03
CA GLU A 260 19.09 -8.40 1.74
C GLU A 260 20.28 -8.30 0.76
N ARG A 261 20.25 -9.07 -0.32
CA ARG A 261 21.35 -9.15 -1.29
C ARG A 261 21.51 -7.89 -2.13
N TYR A 262 20.41 -7.28 -2.53
CA TYR A 262 20.37 -6.14 -3.45
C TYR A 262 20.00 -4.82 -2.75
N HIS A 263 20.17 -4.78 -1.42
CA HIS A 263 19.87 -3.60 -0.62
C HIS A 263 20.75 -2.41 -1.03
N ALA A 264 20.20 -1.46 -1.76
CA ALA A 264 20.84 -0.18 -2.03
C ALA A 264 20.24 0.89 -1.11
N GLY A 265 21.05 1.44 -0.19
CA GLY A 265 20.69 2.65 0.55
C GLY A 265 19.89 2.43 1.83
N PHE A 266 20.55 1.97 2.88
CA PHE A 266 20.05 1.92 4.27
C PHE A 266 19.71 3.30 4.89
N LEU A 267 19.74 4.39 4.12
CA LEU A 267 19.51 5.76 4.61
C LEU A 267 18.46 6.56 3.82
N ASN A 268 17.74 5.95 2.88
CA ASN A 268 16.67 6.65 2.12
C ASN A 268 15.38 5.82 2.08
N TYR A 269 14.82 5.48 3.25
CA TYR A 269 13.40 5.12 3.55
C TYR A 269 12.54 4.43 2.47
N SER A 270 13.15 3.65 1.59
CA SER A 270 12.56 2.96 0.45
C SER A 270 13.32 1.67 0.29
N THR A 271 12.62 0.55 0.39
CA THR A 271 13.17 -0.81 0.23
C THR A 271 13.30 -1.18 -1.25
N GLN A 272 13.38 -0.18 -2.13
CA GLN A 272 13.34 -0.36 -3.58
C GLN A 272 14.44 -1.32 -4.03
N VAL A 273 14.00 -2.47 -4.57
CA VAL A 273 14.89 -3.44 -5.17
C VAL A 273 15.31 -2.91 -6.55
N LEU A 274 16.53 -2.38 -6.65
CA LEU A 274 17.05 -1.75 -7.89
C LEU A 274 17.60 -2.75 -8.92
N THR A 275 17.63 -4.04 -8.61
CA THR A 275 18.14 -5.06 -9.54
C THR A 275 17.18 -5.27 -10.72
N SER A 276 17.71 -5.74 -11.85
CA SER A 276 16.92 -5.91 -13.07
C SER A 276 15.88 -7.04 -12.90
N ASP A 277 14.78 -6.98 -13.65
CA ASP A 277 13.79 -8.08 -13.65
C ASP A 277 14.40 -9.40 -14.07
N GLN A 278 15.35 -9.35 -15.02
CA GLN A 278 16.07 -10.52 -15.49
C GLN A 278 16.92 -11.16 -14.37
N ASP A 279 17.57 -10.36 -13.52
CA ASP A 279 18.38 -10.86 -12.41
C ASP A 279 17.50 -11.52 -11.33
N ILE A 280 16.34 -10.92 -11.03
CA ILE A 280 15.34 -11.49 -10.13
C ILE A 280 14.86 -12.84 -10.68
N TYR A 281 14.48 -12.88 -11.95
CA TYR A 281 14.02 -14.10 -12.59
C TYR A 281 15.08 -15.19 -12.57
N ASN A 282 16.31 -14.87 -12.98
CA ASN A 282 17.43 -15.81 -12.97
C ASN A 282 17.67 -16.36 -11.56
N TYR A 283 17.60 -15.53 -10.53
CA TYR A 283 17.76 -15.94 -9.15
C TYR A 283 16.66 -16.91 -8.69
N VAL A 284 15.39 -16.56 -8.89
CA VAL A 284 14.25 -17.41 -8.52
C VAL A 284 14.27 -18.74 -9.29
N ASN A 285 14.59 -18.70 -10.58
CA ASN A 285 14.68 -19.91 -11.41
C ASN A 285 15.85 -20.82 -10.97
N ASN A 286 16.97 -20.24 -10.56
CA ASN A 286 18.10 -21.01 -10.02
C ASN A 286 17.76 -21.64 -8.66
N LEU A 287 17.03 -20.96 -7.79
CA LEU A 287 16.58 -21.55 -6.52
C LEU A 287 15.68 -22.76 -6.74
N ASN A 288 14.72 -22.68 -7.67
CA ASN A 288 13.87 -23.80 -8.08
C ASN A 288 14.64 -24.98 -8.68
N THR A 289 15.87 -24.74 -9.16
CA THR A 289 16.78 -25.77 -9.65
C THR A 289 17.59 -26.37 -8.50
N VAL A 290 17.95 -25.57 -7.50
CA VAL A 290 18.72 -25.98 -6.31
C VAL A 290 17.88 -26.76 -5.30
N THR A 291 16.57 -26.50 -5.15
CA THR A 291 15.69 -27.32 -4.28
C THR A 291 15.49 -28.76 -4.79
N LYS A 292 15.86 -29.06 -6.04
CA LYS A 292 15.91 -30.44 -6.57
C LYS A 292 17.19 -31.18 -6.17
N THR A 293 18.20 -30.43 -5.77
CA THR A 293 19.47 -30.94 -5.28
C THR A 293 19.29 -31.21 -3.79
N THR A 294 19.60 -32.42 -3.34
CA THR A 294 19.45 -32.85 -1.94
C THR A 294 20.15 -31.89 -0.97
N VAL A 295 19.73 -31.83 0.30
CA VAL A 295 20.40 -31.03 1.36
C VAL A 295 21.91 -31.30 1.39
N SER A 296 22.32 -32.53 1.09
CA SER A 296 23.70 -32.97 0.91
C SER A 296 24.46 -32.22 -0.21
N GLU A 297 23.81 -31.89 -1.31
CA GLU A 297 24.42 -31.22 -2.47
C GLU A 297 24.45 -29.69 -2.31
N ILE A 298 23.47 -29.10 -1.61
CA ILE A 298 23.47 -27.68 -1.20
C ILE A 298 24.66 -27.39 -0.27
N ASN A 299 24.92 -28.29 0.69
CA ASN A 299 26.06 -28.18 1.60
C ASN A 299 27.41 -28.37 0.88
N ALA A 300 27.45 -29.16 -0.20
CA ALA A 300 28.65 -29.32 -1.02
C ALA A 300 28.98 -28.05 -1.82
N GLN A 301 27.98 -27.36 -2.38
CA GLN A 301 28.19 -26.11 -3.13
C GLN A 301 28.62 -24.94 -2.24
N ASN A 302 28.00 -24.78 -1.06
CA ASN A 302 28.36 -23.69 -0.13
C ASN A 302 29.77 -23.84 0.45
N ASN A 303 30.29 -25.07 0.57
CA ASN A 303 31.68 -25.32 0.96
C ASN A 303 32.70 -25.07 -0.17
N THR A 304 32.26 -25.00 -1.43
CA THR A 304 33.16 -24.66 -2.57
C THR A 304 33.27 -23.17 -2.86
N THR A 305 32.30 -22.35 -2.43
CA THR A 305 32.35 -20.89 -2.65
C THR A 305 33.13 -20.14 -1.56
N LEU A 306 33.38 -20.78 -0.40
CA LEU A 306 34.14 -20.20 0.71
C LEU A 306 35.66 -20.47 0.67
N VAL A 307 36.20 -21.01 -0.44
CA VAL A 307 37.65 -21.16 -0.62
C VAL A 307 38.13 -20.42 -1.86
N LYS A 308 38.39 -19.12 -1.66
CA LYS A 308 39.37 -18.26 -2.34
C LYS A 308 39.22 -16.85 -1.74
N THR A 309 40.19 -16.20 -1.12
CA THR A 309 41.60 -16.46 -0.80
C THR A 309 41.94 -15.49 0.34
N LEU A 310 43.00 -15.75 1.10
CA LEU A 310 43.63 -14.83 2.06
C LEU A 310 43.78 -13.39 1.53
#